data_AF-A0A5K1F3A6-F1
#
_entry.id   AF-A0A5K1F3A6-F1
#
_cell.length_a   1.000
_cell.length_b   1.000
_cell.length_c   1.000
_cell.angle_alpha   90.00
_cell.angle_beta   90.00
_cell.angle_gamma   90.00
#
_symmetry.space_group_name_H-M   'P 1'
#
loop_
_entity.id
_entity.type
_entity.pdbx_description
1 polymer ?
#
loop_
_entity_poly.entity_id
_entity_poly.type
_entity_poly.pdbx_seq_one_letter_code
_entity_poly.pdbx_strand_id
1 'polypeptide(L)' 'NICMSQEKSHYTGPLNGTIHVVAGGGGADLAQFTSLQTSWSLFRDYDFGFVKLTAFSHSSLLFEYKRSSNGK' A
#
# COMPACT_ATOMS: atom_id res chain seq x y z
N ASN A 1 12.02 -10.27 -8.38
CA ASN A 1 10.92 -9.96 -7.44
C ASN A 1 9.84 -11.01 -7.57
N ILE A 2 9.64 -11.81 -6.53
CA ILE A 2 8.67 -12.92 -6.47
C ILE A 2 7.72 -12.64 -5.32
N CYS A 3 6.41 -12.78 -5.53
CA CYS A 3 5.42 -12.64 -4.48
C CYS A 3 5.41 -13.90 -3.59
N MET A 4 5.55 -13.71 -2.28
CA MET A 4 5.55 -14.81 -1.31
C MET A 4 4.14 -15.18 -0.82
N SER A 5 3.15 -14.34 -1.12
CA SER A 5 1.72 -14.55 -0.87
C SER A 5 0.91 -14.02 -2.06
N GLN A 6 -0.27 -14.61 -2.30
CA GLN A 6 -1.21 -14.19 -3.34
C GLN A 6 -2.36 -13.33 -2.78
N GLU A 7 -2.44 -13.17 -1.46
CA GLU A 7 -3.43 -12.34 -0.80
C GLU A 7 -3.26 -10.86 -1.20
N LYS A 8 -4.38 -10.14 -1.30
CA LYS A 8 -4.42 -8.74 -1.77
C LYS A 8 -4.89 -7.74 -0.71
N SER A 9 -5.54 -8.20 0.34
CA SER A 9 -6.11 -7.31 1.37
C SER A 9 -6.16 -7.96 2.75
N HIS A 10 -6.51 -9.24 2.83
CA HIS A 10 -6.57 -9.99 4.09
C HIS A 10 -5.38 -10.93 4.22
N TYR A 11 -4.37 -10.49 4.96
CA TYR A 11 -3.16 -11.25 5.22
C TYR A 11 -3.27 -11.97 6.57
N THR A 12 -3.07 -13.29 6.59
CA THR A 12 -3.16 -14.11 7.81
C THR A 12 -1.97 -15.04 7.96
N GLY A 13 -1.48 -15.20 9.19
CA GLY A 13 -0.34 -16.07 9.49
C GLY A 13 1.00 -15.48 9.01
N PRO A 14 2.05 -16.31 8.93
CA PRO A 14 3.36 -15.88 8.47
C PRO A 14 3.36 -15.47 6.98
N LEU A 15 3.81 -14.26 6.67
CA LEU A 15 3.76 -13.70 5.30
C LEU A 15 4.96 -14.07 4.43
N ASN A 16 6.01 -14.66 5.01
CA ASN A 16 7.24 -15.10 4.35
C ASN A 16 7.96 -14.02 3.51
N GLY A 17 7.59 -12.76 3.68
CA GLY A 17 8.11 -11.62 2.93
C GLY A 17 7.65 -10.29 3.54
N THR A 18 8.19 -9.18 3.02
CA THR A 18 7.86 -7.82 3.47
C THR A 18 6.93 -7.13 2.47
N ILE A 19 5.91 -6.43 2.97
CA ILE A 19 5.07 -5.56 2.16
C ILE A 19 5.79 -4.21 2.02
N HIS A 20 6.07 -3.80 0.78
CA HIS A 20 6.69 -2.52 0.48
C HIS A 20 5.63 -1.53 -0.01
N VAL A 21 5.66 -0.32 0.55
CA VAL A 21 4.70 0.75 0.24
C VAL A 21 5.46 2.03 -0.10
N VAL A 22 5.04 2.69 -1.18
CA VAL A 22 5.49 4.04 -1.53
C VAL A 22 4.35 5.01 -1.21
N ALA A 23 4.56 5.90 -0.24
CA ALA A 23 3.58 6.88 0.21
C ALA A 23 4.15 8.31 0.14
N GLY A 24 4.80 8.64 -0.98
CA GLY A 24 5.46 9.95 -1.20
C GLY A 24 4.53 11.07 -1.68
N GLY A 25 3.26 10.77 -1.97
CA GLY A 25 2.26 11.73 -2.49
C GLY A 25 1.72 12.71 -1.43
N GLY A 26 2.59 13.29 -0.60
CA GLY A 26 2.17 14.15 0.51
C GLY A 26 1.74 15.57 0.10
N GLY A 27 2.12 16.04 -1.09
CA GLY A 27 1.72 17.38 -1.59
C GLY A 27 2.67 18.09 -2.56
N ALA A 28 3.86 17.55 -2.85
CA ALA A 28 4.73 18.05 -3.92
C ALA A 28 4.25 17.55 -5.30
N ASP A 29 4.82 18.02 -6.41
CA ASP A 29 4.41 17.56 -7.75
C ASP A 29 4.37 16.02 -7.89
N LEU A 30 3.33 15.52 -8.56
CA LEU A 30 3.10 14.09 -8.72
C LEU A 30 4.11 13.48 -9.73
N ALA A 31 4.62 12.28 -9.40
CA ALA A 31 5.56 11.54 -10.25
C ALA A 31 4.85 10.43 -11.03
N GLN A 32 4.94 10.46 -12.37
CA GLN A 32 4.21 9.52 -13.23
C GLN A 32 4.76 8.10 -13.12
N PHE A 33 3.87 7.12 -13.18
CA PHE A 33 4.24 5.72 -13.27
C PHE A 33 4.71 5.34 -14.67
N THR A 34 5.58 4.33 -14.75
CA THR A 34 5.88 3.65 -16.01
C THR A 34 4.67 2.86 -16.53
N SER A 35 4.63 2.61 -17.85
CA SER A 35 3.65 1.72 -18.48
C SER A 35 3.84 0.25 -18.12
N LEU A 36 5.01 -0.13 -17.59
CA LEU A 36 5.30 -1.50 -17.16
C LEU A 36 4.39 -1.90 -15.99
N GLN A 37 3.67 -3.01 -16.17
CA GLN A 37 2.90 -3.65 -15.10
C GLN A 37 3.66 -4.86 -14.58
N THR A 38 4.10 -4.80 -13.33
CA THR A 38 4.77 -5.91 -12.66
C THR A 38 3.79 -6.72 -11.85
N SER A 39 4.04 -8.02 -11.68
CA SER A 39 3.19 -8.93 -10.91
C SER A 39 3.10 -8.59 -9.42
N TRP A 40 4.08 -7.85 -8.88
CA TRP A 40 4.18 -7.47 -7.47
C TRP A 40 3.59 -6.10 -7.15
N SER A 41 3.28 -5.28 -8.17
CA SER A 41 2.71 -3.93 -7.97
C SER A 41 1.19 -4.02 -7.83
N LEU A 42 0.71 -4.28 -6.61
CA LEU A 42 -0.70 -4.55 -6.34
C LEU A 42 -1.63 -3.34 -6.51
N PHE A 43 -1.24 -2.16 -6.02
CA PHE A 43 -2.04 -0.94 -6.07
C PHE A 43 -1.16 0.26 -6.40
N ARG A 44 -1.70 1.21 -7.17
CA ARG A 44 -1.04 2.45 -7.60
C ARG A 44 -2.07 3.56 -7.62
N ASP A 45 -1.71 4.72 -7.05
CA ASP A 45 -2.53 5.93 -7.13
C ASP A 45 -1.64 7.11 -7.54
N TYR A 46 -2.08 7.87 -8.55
CA TYR A 46 -1.40 9.09 -9.02
C TYR A 46 -2.19 10.29 -8.49
N ASP A 47 -2.23 10.42 -7.17
CA ASP A 47 -2.94 11.47 -6.45
C ASP A 47 -2.25 11.70 -5.09
N PHE A 48 -2.65 12.76 -4.40
CA PHE A 48 -2.16 13.06 -3.06
C PHE A 48 -2.85 12.19 -2.02
N GLY A 49 -2.07 11.68 -1.08
CA GLY A 49 -2.60 10.85 0.00
C GLY A 49 -1.54 10.47 1.02
N PHE A 50 -2.00 9.76 2.04
CA PHE A 50 -1.17 9.31 3.16
C PHE A 50 -1.62 7.94 3.64
N VAL A 51 -0.75 7.28 4.40
CA VAL A 51 -1.02 5.99 5.02
C VAL A 51 -1.42 6.20 6.47
N LYS A 52 -2.40 5.41 6.93
CA LYS A 52 -2.77 5.27 8.33
C LYS A 52 -2.66 3.80 8.73
N LEU A 53 -1.98 3.55 9.84
CA LEU A 53 -1.86 2.23 10.46
C LEU A 53 -2.68 2.21 11.76
N THR A 54 -3.50 1.18 11.95
CA THR A 54 -4.28 0.98 13.16
C THR A 54 -4.04 -0.43 13.70
N ALA A 55 -3.33 -0.54 14.82
CA ALA A 55 -3.19 -1.80 15.54
C ALA A 55 -4.39 -1.97 16.48
N PHE A 56 -5.28 -2.93 16.18
CA PHE A 56 -6.44 -3.23 17.03
C PHE A 56 -6.08 -4.15 18.17
N SER A 57 -5.07 -5.01 17.98
CA SER A 57 -4.57 -5.96 18.98
C SER A 57 -3.13 -6.36 18.63
N HIS A 58 -2.55 -7.25 19.45
CA HIS A 58 -1.25 -7.87 19.15
C HIS A 58 -1.26 -8.78 17.91
N SER A 59 -2.42 -9.14 17.38
CA SER A 59 -2.59 -10.03 16.22
C SER A 59 -3.24 -9.37 15.02
N SER A 60 -3.80 -8.17 15.16
CA SER A 60 -4.60 -7.50 14.12
C SER A 60 -4.08 -6.09 13.85
N LEU A 61 -3.61 -5.87 12.63
CA LEU A 61 -3.17 -4.58 12.11
C LEU A 61 -3.98 -4.24 10.86
N LEU A 62 -4.47 -3.02 10.78
CA LEU A 62 -5.10 -2.45 9.60
C LEU A 62 -4.19 -1.41 8.97
N PHE A 63 -4.00 -1.54 7.66
CA PHE A 63 -3.35 -0.55 6.81
C PHE A 63 -4.43 0.11 5.94
N GLU A 64 -4.48 1.43 5.95
CA GLU A 64 -5.36 2.24 5.12
C GLU A 64 -4.52 3.25 4.33
N TYR A 65 -4.74 3.37 3.02
CA TYR A 65 -4.29 4.50 2.23
C TYR A 65 -5.47 5.43 2.00
N LYS A 66 -5.28 6.72 2.25
CA LYS A 66 -6.35 7.72 2.22
C LYS A 66 -5.95 8.88 1.33
N ARG A 67 -6.87 9.31 0.46
CA ARG A 67 -6.62 10.48 -0.39
C ARG A 67 -6.71 11.77 0.41
N SER A 68 -5.81 12.70 0.15
CA SER A 68 -5.77 13.99 0.84
C SER A 68 -6.96 14.88 0.50
N SER A 69 -7.58 14.68 -0.67
CA SER A 69 -8.71 15.48 -1.15
C SER A 69 -9.99 15.30 -0.32
N ASN A 70 -10.22 14.10 0.24
CA ASN A 70 -11.45 13.78 0.97
C ASN A 70 -11.22 13.01 2.28
N GLY A 71 -9.97 12.62 2.59
CA GLY A 71 -9.65 11.83 3.76
C GLY A 71 -10.37 10.47 3.78
N LYS A 72 -10.67 9.90 2.62
CA LYS A 72 -11.22 8.55 2.46
C LYS A 72 -10.20 7.64 1.80
#